data_AF-A0A147BJY4-F1
#
_entry.id   AF-A0A147BJY4-F1
#
_cell.length_a   1.000
_cell.length_b   1.000
_cell.length_c   1.000
_cell.angle_alpha   90.00
_cell.angle_beta   90.00
_cell.angle_gamma   90.00
#
_symmetry.space_group_name_H-M   'P 1'
#
loop_
_entity.id
_entity.type
_entity.pdbx_description
1 polymer ?
#
loop_
_entity_poly.entity_id
_entity_poly.type
_entity_poly.pdbx_seq_one_letter_code
_entity_poly.pdbx_strand_id
1 'polypeptide(L)'
;MRPELALRSPMAAGQTIVMLLLASLPLLLAFLTLAEAAQNPPGSLSKFEFKHHDNRELELELRKIVMACPDVANMYELRERSVLGQPLWVIEITDNPGVHEELEPEVKYVANMHGNEVLGRELLLAFAWYLCDEYRRGNEDVSRLINSTRIHIMPSMNPDGWDTATNSPPGDWLLGRTNAMGVDLNRDFPDLEKLLPGNPNTRRIRADHLFTGDLDHRVQPETRAVMEWILAIPFVLSANFHGGALVANYPFDNTLDGTQKRYTASPDDATFRHLAHVYASNHPRMEAGESCGSDDFHGDGGITNGAAWYAVAGGMQDFNYLASNDFEITVELGCSKYPPPSKLETEWQDNKQSLLSLTWQAHIGIKGIVTDNLAGMPVIDAAVEVFNITGGQGQPIRHNVLTDEHGEYWRLLIPGNYTVRVSKDGFVPQEKNVTVVNKPKTEAMRLDFQLKPKVATAMKMVLQAENFLNENSQARLPSLPEYMQQHD
;
A
#
# COMPACT_ATOMS: atom_id res chain seq x y z
N MET A 1 -12.53 -103.05 -20.52
CA MET A 1 -12.96 -103.13 -21.93
C MET A 1 -13.11 -101.71 -22.45
N ARG A 2 -12.71 -101.51 -23.73
CA ARG A 2 -12.73 -100.28 -24.56
C ARG A 2 -14.11 -99.56 -24.61
N PRO A 3 -14.27 -98.41 -25.31
CA PRO A 3 -13.66 -97.09 -25.10
C PRO A 3 -14.70 -95.93 -25.32
N GLU A 4 -14.22 -94.68 -25.35
CA GLU A 4 -14.77 -93.48 -26.03
C GLU A 4 -16.15 -92.91 -25.63
N LEU A 5 -16.18 -91.62 -25.27
CA LEU A 5 -16.52 -90.56 -26.24
C LEU A 5 -16.13 -89.18 -25.69
N ALA A 6 -15.32 -88.46 -26.47
CA ALA A 6 -15.11 -87.03 -26.31
C ALA A 6 -16.30 -86.29 -26.92
N LEU A 7 -16.90 -85.35 -26.17
CA LEU A 7 -17.70 -84.27 -26.73
C LEU A 7 -17.04 -82.94 -26.41
N ARG A 8 -16.58 -82.26 -27.46
CA ARG A 8 -16.33 -80.83 -27.48
C ARG A 8 -17.68 -80.11 -27.47
N SER A 9 -17.81 -79.09 -26.64
CA SER A 9 -18.83 -78.04 -26.77
C SER A 9 -18.15 -76.67 -26.86
N PRO A 10 -18.75 -75.70 -27.59
CA PRO A 10 -18.05 -74.53 -28.13
C PRO A 10 -18.26 -73.25 -27.28
N MET A 11 -17.47 -72.21 -27.60
CA MET A 11 -17.65 -70.78 -27.27
C MET A 11 -17.42 -70.40 -25.79
N ALA A 12 -16.46 -69.55 -25.37
CA ALA A 12 -15.64 -68.53 -26.05
C ALA A 12 -16.47 -67.53 -26.88
N ALA A 13 -17.28 -66.71 -26.20
CA ALA A 13 -17.79 -65.42 -26.71
C ALA A 13 -18.47 -64.54 -25.64
N GLY A 14 -18.71 -65.03 -24.41
CA GLY A 14 -19.55 -64.32 -23.43
C GLY A 14 -18.84 -63.51 -22.34
N GLN A 15 -17.54 -63.75 -22.07
CA GLN A 15 -16.87 -63.13 -20.92
C GLN A 15 -15.91 -61.99 -21.25
N THR A 16 -15.48 -61.85 -22.51
CA THR A 16 -14.64 -60.72 -22.94
C THR A 16 -15.45 -59.45 -23.21
N ILE A 17 -16.73 -59.57 -23.57
CA ILE A 17 -17.60 -58.42 -23.88
C ILE A 17 -18.07 -57.71 -22.60
N VAL A 18 -18.28 -58.45 -21.49
CA VAL A 18 -18.74 -57.86 -20.22
C VAL A 18 -17.63 -57.07 -19.51
N MET A 19 -16.36 -57.50 -19.62
CA MET A 19 -15.23 -56.72 -19.09
C MET A 19 -14.91 -55.46 -19.91
N LEU A 20 -15.12 -55.47 -21.23
CA LEU A 20 -14.96 -54.29 -22.07
C LEU A 20 -16.04 -53.23 -21.80
N LEU A 21 -17.27 -53.63 -21.48
CA LEU A 21 -18.36 -52.71 -21.12
C LEU A 21 -18.20 -52.08 -19.73
N LEU A 22 -17.59 -52.78 -18.77
CA LEU A 22 -17.34 -52.25 -17.42
C LEU A 22 -16.06 -51.39 -17.33
N ALA A 23 -15.07 -51.61 -18.19
CA ALA A 23 -13.89 -50.76 -18.29
C ALA A 23 -14.14 -49.46 -19.11
N SER A 24 -15.17 -49.44 -19.95
CA SER A 24 -15.57 -48.24 -20.70
C SER A 24 -16.47 -47.30 -19.91
N LEU A 25 -17.15 -47.76 -18.85
CA LEU A 25 -18.05 -46.90 -18.06
C LEU A 25 -17.35 -45.72 -17.36
N PRO A 26 -16.18 -45.91 -16.72
CA PRO A 26 -15.43 -44.80 -16.12
C PRO A 26 -14.87 -43.84 -17.16
N LEU A 27 -14.47 -44.35 -18.34
CA LEU A 27 -14.03 -43.52 -19.46
C LEU A 27 -15.21 -42.73 -20.05
N LEU A 28 -16.39 -43.34 -20.22
CA LEU A 28 -17.58 -42.67 -20.73
C LEU A 28 -18.09 -41.60 -19.75
N LEU A 29 -18.04 -41.88 -18.45
CA LEU A 29 -18.32 -40.90 -17.40
C LEU A 29 -17.30 -39.76 -17.39
N ALA A 30 -16.00 -40.06 -17.55
CA ALA A 30 -14.96 -39.03 -17.67
C ALA A 30 -15.13 -38.17 -18.95
N PHE A 31 -15.52 -38.78 -20.07
CA PHE A 31 -15.83 -38.07 -21.31
C PHE A 31 -17.15 -37.30 -21.24
N LEU A 32 -18.16 -37.76 -20.50
CA LEU A 32 -19.39 -37.02 -20.22
C LEU A 32 -19.12 -35.84 -19.29
N THR A 33 -18.27 -35.98 -18.26
CA THR A 33 -17.86 -34.86 -17.40
C THR A 33 -16.98 -33.84 -18.14
N LEU A 34 -16.13 -34.29 -19.08
CA LEU A 34 -15.34 -33.41 -19.93
C LEU A 34 -16.20 -32.75 -21.02
N ALA A 35 -17.24 -33.43 -21.51
CA ALA A 35 -18.18 -32.87 -22.48
C ALA A 35 -19.17 -31.88 -21.83
N GLU A 36 -19.60 -32.10 -20.58
CA GLU A 36 -20.36 -31.12 -19.81
C GLU A 36 -19.49 -29.91 -19.42
N ALA A 37 -18.21 -30.10 -19.14
CA ALA A 37 -17.25 -29.00 -18.97
C ALA A 37 -16.97 -28.24 -20.28
N ALA A 38 -17.09 -28.90 -21.44
CA ALA A 38 -16.90 -28.31 -22.77
C ALA A 38 -18.18 -27.75 -23.42
N GLN A 39 -19.35 -27.96 -22.81
CA GLN A 39 -20.64 -27.43 -23.29
C GLN A 39 -21.01 -26.07 -22.70
N ASN A 40 -20.23 -25.57 -21.74
CA ASN A 40 -20.21 -24.16 -21.44
C ASN A 40 -19.15 -23.51 -22.35
N PRO A 41 -19.49 -22.52 -23.20
CA PRO A 41 -18.47 -21.60 -23.70
C PRO A 41 -17.69 -21.08 -22.48
N PRO A 42 -16.38 -20.73 -22.57
CA PRO A 42 -15.68 -20.12 -21.44
C PRO A 42 -16.59 -19.03 -20.90
N GLY A 43 -17.18 -19.32 -19.73
CA GLY A 43 -18.43 -18.69 -19.34
C GLY A 43 -18.21 -17.20 -19.43
N SER A 44 -19.14 -16.46 -20.01
CA SER A 44 -19.21 -15.03 -19.77
C SER A 44 -19.14 -14.88 -18.25
N LEU A 45 -17.96 -14.58 -17.70
CA LEU A 45 -17.78 -14.40 -16.28
C LEU A 45 -18.84 -13.39 -15.88
N SER A 46 -19.68 -13.77 -14.92
CA SER A 46 -20.80 -12.92 -14.53
C SER A 46 -20.24 -11.55 -14.16
N LYS A 47 -20.86 -10.50 -14.69
CA LYS A 47 -20.52 -9.12 -14.33
C LYS A 47 -20.55 -8.96 -12.82
N PHE A 48 -19.79 -8.01 -12.28
CA PHE A 48 -19.90 -7.62 -10.89
C PHE A 48 -21.36 -7.28 -10.54
N GLU A 49 -21.84 -7.80 -9.43
CA GLU A 49 -23.21 -7.59 -8.96
C GLU A 49 -23.21 -6.52 -7.86
N PHE A 50 -23.92 -5.41 -8.08
CA PHE A 50 -24.05 -4.35 -7.08
C PHE A 50 -25.08 -4.74 -6.03
N LYS A 51 -24.60 -5.43 -4.99
CA LYS A 51 -25.33 -5.84 -3.79
C LYS A 51 -24.43 -5.70 -2.56
N HIS A 52 -24.99 -5.95 -1.37
CA HIS A 52 -24.18 -6.12 -0.17
C HIS A 52 -23.65 -7.55 -0.11
N HIS A 53 -22.33 -7.72 -0.11
CA HIS A 53 -21.69 -9.04 -0.05
C HIS A 53 -21.41 -9.43 1.40
N ASP A 54 -21.97 -10.55 1.85
CA ASP A 54 -21.61 -11.10 3.15
C ASP A 54 -20.14 -11.54 3.23
N ASN A 55 -19.66 -11.91 4.42
CA ASN A 55 -18.23 -12.27 4.60
C ASN A 55 -17.80 -13.47 3.73
N ARG A 56 -18.72 -14.38 3.40
CA ARG A 56 -18.45 -15.50 2.50
C ARG A 56 -18.52 -15.07 1.04
N GLU A 57 -19.52 -14.28 0.66
CA GLU A 57 -19.66 -13.74 -0.70
C GLU A 57 -18.50 -12.82 -1.07
N LEU A 58 -17.99 -12.02 -0.13
CA LEU A 58 -16.78 -11.21 -0.29
C LEU A 58 -15.59 -12.09 -0.70
N GLU A 59 -15.32 -13.16 0.06
CA GLU A 59 -14.25 -14.11 -0.26
C GLU A 59 -14.46 -14.73 -1.66
N LEU A 60 -15.69 -15.13 -1.98
CA LEU A 60 -16.02 -15.73 -3.27
C LEU A 60 -15.81 -14.75 -4.43
N GLU A 61 -16.13 -13.47 -4.26
CA GLU A 61 -15.91 -12.45 -5.29
C GLU A 61 -14.41 -12.19 -5.50
N LEU A 62 -13.61 -12.13 -4.43
CA LEU A 62 -12.14 -12.04 -4.56
C LEU A 62 -11.55 -13.25 -5.28
N ARG A 63 -11.99 -14.47 -4.94
CA ARG A 63 -11.58 -15.71 -5.64
C ARG A 63 -11.97 -15.68 -7.11
N LYS A 64 -13.16 -15.16 -7.43
CA LYS A 64 -13.63 -14.99 -8.81
C LYS A 64 -12.73 -14.03 -9.59
N ILE A 65 -12.27 -12.94 -8.99
CA ILE A 65 -11.32 -12.00 -9.62
C ILE A 65 -9.98 -12.70 -9.92
N VAL A 66 -9.42 -13.42 -8.94
CA VAL A 66 -8.16 -14.18 -9.13
C VAL A 66 -8.30 -15.23 -10.24
N MET A 67 -9.44 -15.94 -10.31
CA MET A 67 -9.70 -16.89 -11.40
C MET A 67 -9.86 -16.22 -12.77
N ALA A 68 -10.36 -14.98 -12.81
CA ALA A 68 -10.54 -14.24 -14.05
C ALA A 68 -9.24 -13.61 -14.57
N CYS A 69 -8.34 -13.21 -13.65
CA CYS A 69 -7.09 -12.51 -13.94
C CYS A 69 -5.89 -13.14 -13.20
N PRO A 70 -5.59 -14.44 -13.40
CA PRO A 70 -4.57 -15.13 -12.61
C PRO A 70 -3.15 -14.58 -12.82
N ASP A 71 -2.89 -13.96 -13.98
CA ASP A 71 -1.58 -13.40 -14.31
C ASP A 71 -1.33 -12.06 -13.60
N VAL A 72 -2.38 -11.38 -13.14
CA VAL A 72 -2.27 -10.04 -12.55
C VAL A 72 -2.98 -9.88 -11.20
N ALA A 73 -3.49 -10.95 -10.62
CA ALA A 73 -4.21 -10.91 -9.35
C ALA A 73 -3.84 -12.10 -8.46
N ASN A 74 -3.61 -11.80 -7.19
CA ASN A 74 -3.43 -12.76 -6.12
C ASN A 74 -4.30 -12.39 -4.93
N MET A 75 -4.62 -13.33 -4.05
CA MET A 75 -5.33 -13.03 -2.79
C MET A 75 -4.64 -13.69 -1.62
N TYR A 76 -4.60 -13.01 -0.48
CA TYR A 76 -4.02 -13.52 0.75
C TYR A 76 -4.81 -13.08 1.98
N GLU A 77 -4.61 -13.82 3.06
CA GLU A 77 -5.15 -13.51 4.38
C GLU A 77 -4.06 -12.84 5.20
N LEU A 78 -4.41 -11.80 5.97
CA LEU A 78 -3.48 -11.30 6.98
C LEU A 78 -3.24 -12.34 8.08
N ARG A 79 -2.13 -12.17 8.81
CA ARG A 79 -1.64 -13.15 9.77
C ARG A 79 -2.60 -13.40 10.95
N GLU A 80 -3.29 -12.35 11.37
CA GLU A 80 -4.29 -12.41 12.45
C GLU A 80 -5.70 -12.30 11.84
N ARG A 81 -6.65 -12.99 12.47
CA ARG A 81 -8.07 -12.96 12.11
C ARG A 81 -8.83 -11.99 12.99
N SER A 82 -10.07 -11.68 12.64
CA SER A 82 -10.97 -10.93 13.53
C SER A 82 -11.18 -11.64 14.87
N VAL A 83 -11.77 -10.94 15.84
CA VAL A 83 -12.14 -11.51 17.15
C VAL A 83 -12.97 -12.79 17.03
N LEU A 84 -13.91 -12.86 16.09
CA LEU A 84 -14.75 -14.04 15.84
C LEU A 84 -14.13 -15.04 14.84
N GLY A 85 -12.88 -14.83 14.43
CA GLY A 85 -12.13 -15.74 13.58
C GLY A 85 -12.44 -15.61 12.08
N GLN A 86 -13.02 -14.49 11.65
CA GLN A 86 -13.18 -14.16 10.24
C GLN A 86 -11.82 -13.80 9.62
N PRO A 87 -11.48 -14.33 8.44
CA PRO A 87 -10.29 -13.94 7.71
C PRO A 87 -10.30 -12.43 7.37
N LEU A 88 -9.13 -11.79 7.45
CA LEU A 88 -8.93 -10.44 6.93
C LEU A 88 -8.31 -10.55 5.52
N TRP A 89 -9.18 -10.55 4.52
CA TRP A 89 -8.79 -10.78 3.13
C TRP A 89 -8.23 -9.52 2.46
N VAL A 90 -7.16 -9.72 1.70
CA VAL A 90 -6.57 -8.73 0.80
C VAL A 90 -6.48 -9.34 -0.60
N ILE A 91 -6.85 -8.56 -1.62
CA ILE A 91 -6.53 -8.87 -3.01
C ILE A 91 -5.41 -7.94 -3.48
N GLU A 92 -4.42 -8.54 -4.12
CA GLU A 92 -3.25 -7.91 -4.71
C GLU A 92 -3.42 -7.89 -6.23
N ILE A 93 -3.16 -6.75 -6.86
CA ILE A 93 -3.25 -6.55 -8.31
C ILE A 93 -1.97 -5.82 -8.79
N THR A 94 -1.20 -6.49 -9.64
CA THR A 94 0.09 -6.06 -10.26
C THR A 94 0.37 -7.01 -11.42
N ASP A 95 1.26 -6.70 -12.36
CA ASP A 95 1.71 -7.65 -13.38
C ASP A 95 2.66 -8.75 -12.86
N ASN A 96 3.12 -8.68 -11.61
CA ASN A 96 3.92 -9.74 -10.99
C ASN A 96 3.46 -10.11 -9.55
N PRO A 97 2.28 -10.74 -9.39
CA PRO A 97 1.71 -10.97 -8.06
C PRO A 97 2.57 -11.85 -7.15
N GLY A 98 2.66 -11.46 -5.87
CA GLY A 98 3.39 -12.14 -4.81
C GLY A 98 4.84 -11.68 -4.61
N VAL A 99 5.33 -10.78 -5.47
CA VAL A 99 6.73 -10.31 -5.45
C VAL A 99 6.75 -8.78 -5.51
N HIS A 100 7.60 -8.17 -4.70
CA HIS A 100 7.92 -6.75 -4.82
C HIS A 100 8.93 -6.55 -5.97
N GLU A 101 8.68 -5.59 -6.87
CA GLU A 101 9.57 -5.27 -7.98
C GLU A 101 10.32 -3.95 -7.77
N GLU A 102 11.58 -3.91 -8.22
CA GLU A 102 12.46 -2.75 -8.03
C GLU A 102 11.79 -1.45 -8.52
N LEU A 103 11.70 -0.47 -7.63
CA LEU A 103 11.13 0.86 -7.84
C LEU A 103 9.63 0.87 -8.20
N GLU A 104 8.92 -0.25 -8.03
CA GLU A 104 7.47 -0.33 -8.13
C GLU A 104 6.83 0.13 -6.81
N PRO A 105 6.06 1.23 -6.78
CA PRO A 105 5.40 1.69 -5.57
C PRO A 105 4.28 0.75 -5.13
N GLU A 106 4.22 0.50 -3.83
CA GLU A 106 3.17 -0.26 -3.16
C GLU A 106 2.04 0.69 -2.72
N VAL A 107 0.79 0.37 -3.08
CA VAL A 107 -0.41 1.15 -2.72
C VAL A 107 -1.37 0.26 -1.93
N LYS A 108 -2.00 0.80 -0.88
CA LYS A 108 -3.11 0.09 -0.21
C LYS A 108 -4.40 0.88 -0.07
N TYR A 109 -5.51 0.18 -0.23
CA TYR A 109 -6.84 0.66 0.11
C TYR A 109 -7.51 -0.23 1.15
N VAL A 110 -8.01 0.38 2.21
CA VAL A 110 -8.66 -0.30 3.33
C VAL A 110 -10.07 0.25 3.50
N ALA A 111 -11.06 -0.61 3.69
CA ALA A 111 -12.42 -0.15 3.97
C ALA A 111 -13.05 -0.90 5.13
N ASN A 112 -14.18 -0.35 5.59
CA ASN A 112 -15.08 -1.02 6.52
C ASN A 112 -14.37 -1.44 7.81
N MET A 113 -13.48 -0.57 8.31
CA MET A 113 -12.92 -0.67 9.67
C MET A 113 -13.99 -0.36 10.73
N HIS A 114 -14.97 0.47 10.38
CA HIS A 114 -16.26 0.48 11.04
C HIS A 114 -17.22 -0.42 10.26
N GLY A 115 -17.72 -1.46 10.90
CA GLY A 115 -18.50 -2.50 10.22
C GLY A 115 -19.80 -1.99 9.59
N ASN A 116 -20.42 -0.94 10.14
CA ASN A 116 -21.63 -0.33 9.60
C ASN A 116 -21.40 0.74 8.52
N GLU A 117 -20.14 1.04 8.18
CA GLU A 117 -19.75 1.94 7.10
C GLU A 117 -19.42 1.08 5.87
N VAL A 118 -20.48 0.71 5.14
CA VAL A 118 -20.49 -0.42 4.20
C VAL A 118 -20.10 -0.01 2.78
N LEU A 119 -20.29 1.27 2.41
CA LEU A 119 -20.06 1.68 1.01
C LEU A 119 -18.63 1.37 0.54
N GLY A 120 -17.62 1.65 1.36
CA GLY A 120 -16.22 1.35 1.01
C GLY A 120 -15.98 -0.14 0.75
N ARG A 121 -16.62 -1.05 1.50
CA ARG A 121 -16.51 -2.51 1.30
C ARG A 121 -16.92 -2.90 -0.12
N GLU A 122 -18.07 -2.41 -0.56
CA GLU A 122 -18.61 -2.73 -1.88
C GLU A 122 -17.85 -2.01 -3.01
N LEU A 123 -17.41 -0.77 -2.78
CA LEU A 123 -16.60 -0.02 -3.75
C LEU A 123 -15.24 -0.68 -4.00
N LEU A 124 -14.58 -1.19 -2.96
CA LEU A 124 -13.28 -1.85 -3.12
C LEU A 124 -13.39 -3.20 -3.82
N LEU A 125 -14.48 -3.95 -3.62
CA LEU A 125 -14.79 -5.14 -4.43
C LEU A 125 -15.04 -4.77 -5.90
N ALA A 126 -15.82 -3.71 -6.15
CA ALA A 126 -16.08 -3.21 -7.50
C ALA A 126 -14.80 -2.71 -8.19
N PHE A 127 -13.91 -2.05 -7.44
CA PHE A 127 -12.64 -1.55 -7.95
C PHE A 127 -11.70 -2.68 -8.36
N ALA A 128 -11.55 -3.71 -7.52
CA ALA A 128 -10.75 -4.88 -7.83
C ALA A 128 -11.30 -5.62 -9.08
N TRP A 129 -12.62 -5.78 -9.20
CA TRP A 129 -13.24 -6.33 -10.41
C TRP A 129 -12.98 -5.45 -11.64
N TYR A 130 -13.14 -4.12 -11.51
CA TYR A 130 -12.94 -3.17 -12.60
C TYR A 130 -11.51 -3.23 -13.16
N LEU A 131 -10.50 -3.25 -12.30
CA LEU A 131 -9.10 -3.37 -12.71
C LEU A 131 -8.88 -4.65 -13.53
N CYS A 132 -9.39 -5.78 -13.06
CA CYS A 132 -9.31 -7.05 -13.78
C CYS A 132 -10.08 -7.04 -15.12
N ASP A 133 -11.33 -6.56 -15.15
CA ASP A 133 -12.14 -6.54 -16.38
C ASP A 133 -11.54 -5.61 -17.44
N GLU A 134 -11.09 -4.42 -17.06
CA GLU A 134 -10.47 -3.47 -18.00
C GLU A 134 -9.09 -3.92 -18.47
N TYR A 135 -8.29 -4.56 -17.61
CA TYR A 135 -7.04 -5.20 -18.03
C TYR A 135 -7.29 -6.26 -19.11
N ARG A 136 -8.26 -7.15 -18.90
CA ARG A 136 -8.64 -8.19 -19.87
C ARG A 136 -9.19 -7.63 -21.18
N ARG A 137 -9.77 -6.43 -21.15
CA ARG A 137 -10.24 -5.70 -22.33
C ARG A 137 -9.13 -4.94 -23.06
N GLY A 138 -7.91 -4.92 -22.51
CA GLY A 138 -6.78 -4.20 -23.07
C GLY A 138 -6.87 -2.69 -22.91
N ASN A 139 -7.48 -2.21 -21.82
CA ASN A 139 -7.48 -0.78 -21.51
C ASN A 139 -6.06 -0.32 -21.16
N GLU A 140 -5.44 0.45 -22.05
CA GLU A 140 -4.04 0.88 -21.91
C GLU A 140 -3.76 1.64 -20.62
N ASP A 141 -4.70 2.44 -20.13
CA ASP A 141 -4.51 3.22 -18.90
C ASP A 141 -4.53 2.33 -17.65
N VAL A 142 -5.42 1.34 -17.60
CA VAL A 142 -5.48 0.36 -16.49
C VAL A 142 -4.29 -0.59 -16.56
N SER A 143 -3.94 -1.07 -17.75
CA SER A 143 -2.76 -1.94 -17.92
C SER A 143 -1.47 -1.22 -17.53
N ARG A 144 -1.29 0.05 -17.89
CA ARG A 144 -0.12 0.81 -17.42
C ARG A 144 -0.11 1.01 -15.90
N LEU A 145 -1.27 1.21 -15.29
CA LEU A 145 -1.37 1.34 -13.83
C LEU A 145 -0.96 0.03 -13.14
N ILE A 146 -1.51 -1.11 -13.58
CA ILE A 146 -1.22 -2.45 -13.04
C ILE A 146 0.24 -2.85 -13.26
N ASN A 147 0.82 -2.54 -14.42
CA ASN A 147 2.20 -2.89 -14.75
C ASN A 147 3.27 -1.97 -14.11
N SER A 148 2.86 -1.02 -13.28
CA SER A 148 3.78 -0.09 -12.64
C SER A 148 3.44 0.16 -11.18
N THR A 149 2.47 -0.57 -10.64
CA THR A 149 1.97 -0.34 -9.29
C THR A 149 1.51 -1.66 -8.73
N ARG A 150 1.94 -1.93 -7.50
CA ARG A 150 1.42 -3.05 -6.75
C ARG A 150 0.33 -2.60 -5.81
N ILE A 151 -0.90 -2.96 -6.16
CA ILE A 151 -2.12 -2.45 -5.54
C ILE A 151 -2.68 -3.52 -4.61
N HIS A 152 -2.79 -3.19 -3.32
CA HIS A 152 -3.39 -4.04 -2.31
C HIS A 152 -4.74 -3.49 -1.83
N ILE A 153 -5.77 -4.31 -1.86
CA ILE A 153 -7.14 -3.90 -1.57
C ILE A 153 -7.70 -4.80 -0.46
N MET A 154 -8.00 -4.20 0.69
CA MET A 154 -8.69 -4.83 1.83
C MET A 154 -10.13 -4.29 1.92
N PRO A 155 -11.14 -5.03 1.42
CA PRO A 155 -12.51 -4.55 1.44
C PRO A 155 -13.13 -4.47 2.84
N SER A 156 -12.65 -5.25 3.81
CA SER A 156 -13.18 -5.23 5.17
C SER A 156 -12.11 -5.52 6.22
N MET A 157 -11.78 -4.48 7.01
CA MET A 157 -10.96 -4.62 8.21
C MET A 157 -11.76 -5.10 9.43
N ASN A 158 -13.07 -4.84 9.48
CA ASN A 158 -13.96 -5.24 10.58
C ASN A 158 -15.13 -6.10 10.09
N PRO A 159 -14.87 -7.35 9.64
CA PRO A 159 -15.93 -8.25 9.17
C PRO A 159 -16.94 -8.62 10.27
N ASP A 160 -16.53 -8.65 11.54
CA ASP A 160 -17.41 -8.98 12.68
C ASP A 160 -18.43 -7.85 12.95
N GLY A 161 -17.97 -6.60 12.88
CA GLY A 161 -18.82 -5.42 12.98
C GLY A 161 -19.81 -5.37 11.82
N TRP A 162 -19.39 -5.74 10.61
CA TRP A 162 -20.27 -5.80 9.44
C TRP A 162 -21.39 -6.84 9.63
N ASP A 163 -21.05 -8.05 10.10
CA ASP A 163 -22.05 -9.08 10.44
C ASP A 163 -23.06 -8.56 11.48
N THR A 164 -22.60 -7.77 12.45
CA THR A 164 -23.48 -7.14 13.44
C THR A 164 -24.38 -6.08 12.79
N ALA A 165 -23.84 -5.22 11.93
CA ALA A 165 -24.58 -4.16 11.25
C ALA A 165 -25.67 -4.72 10.32
N THR A 166 -25.33 -5.73 9.52
CA THR A 166 -26.26 -6.31 8.53
C THR A 166 -27.44 -7.04 9.17
N ASN A 167 -27.22 -7.66 10.34
CA ASN A 167 -28.24 -8.37 11.10
C ASN A 167 -29.04 -7.45 12.04
N SER A 168 -28.73 -6.15 12.07
CA SER A 168 -29.42 -5.15 12.89
C SER A 168 -30.54 -4.47 12.11
N PRO A 169 -31.55 -3.89 12.78
CA PRO A 169 -32.57 -3.08 12.12
C PRO A 169 -31.94 -1.94 11.28
N PRO A 170 -32.47 -1.66 10.07
CA PRO A 170 -31.96 -0.58 9.25
C PRO A 170 -32.04 0.79 9.96
N GLY A 171 -31.06 1.65 9.70
CA GLY A 171 -31.08 3.05 10.14
C GLY A 171 -30.42 3.34 11.50
N ASP A 172 -29.82 2.34 12.16
CA ASP A 172 -28.99 2.57 13.34
C ASP A 172 -27.61 3.13 12.94
N TRP A 173 -27.14 4.15 13.67
CA TRP A 173 -25.89 4.86 13.37
C TRP A 173 -24.64 4.24 14.04
N LEU A 174 -24.83 3.39 15.05
CA LEU A 174 -23.75 2.87 15.90
C LEU A 174 -23.66 1.35 15.91
N LEU A 175 -24.77 0.63 15.70
CA LEU A 175 -24.76 -0.83 15.69
C LEU A 175 -23.84 -1.36 14.58
N GLY A 176 -22.89 -2.22 14.97
CA GLY A 176 -21.88 -2.79 14.08
C GLY A 176 -20.72 -1.86 13.73
N ARG A 177 -20.63 -0.65 14.31
CA ARG A 177 -19.46 0.23 14.13
C ARG A 177 -18.20 -0.38 14.72
N THR A 178 -18.25 -0.83 15.97
CA THR A 178 -17.11 -1.39 16.70
C THR A 178 -16.81 -2.83 16.27
N ASN A 179 -15.64 -3.36 16.63
CA ASN A 179 -15.35 -4.79 16.46
C ASN A 179 -16.17 -5.65 17.44
N ALA A 180 -16.02 -6.97 17.39
CA ALA A 180 -16.79 -7.89 18.25
C ALA A 180 -16.51 -7.75 19.76
N MET A 181 -15.42 -7.07 20.17
CA MET A 181 -15.15 -6.73 21.58
C MET A 181 -15.70 -5.35 21.99
N GLY A 182 -16.41 -4.66 21.09
CA GLY A 182 -16.95 -3.33 21.36
C GLY A 182 -15.90 -2.21 21.28
N VAL A 183 -14.75 -2.45 20.64
CA VAL A 183 -13.69 -1.46 20.46
C VAL A 183 -13.82 -0.77 19.10
N ASP A 184 -13.65 0.55 19.09
CA ASP A 184 -13.55 1.34 17.86
C ASP A 184 -12.14 1.18 17.29
N LEU A 185 -12.01 0.46 16.17
CA LEU A 185 -10.69 0.15 15.57
C LEU A 185 -9.95 1.42 15.11
N ASN A 186 -10.66 2.51 14.81
CA ASN A 186 -10.03 3.79 14.46
C ASN A 186 -9.70 4.64 15.71
N ARG A 187 -9.66 4.02 16.89
CA ARG A 187 -9.17 4.58 18.17
C ARG A 187 -8.21 3.61 18.89
N ASP A 188 -7.80 2.54 18.22
CA ASP A 188 -7.07 1.41 18.80
C ASP A 188 -5.63 1.32 18.27
N PHE A 189 -5.22 2.19 17.34
CA PHE A 189 -3.80 2.30 16.97
C PHE A 189 -3.03 3.09 18.04
N PRO A 190 -1.71 2.86 18.19
CA PRO A 190 -0.87 3.71 19.04
C PRO A 190 -0.95 5.18 18.62
N ASP A 191 -1.22 6.07 19.58
CA ASP A 191 -1.30 7.53 19.37
C ASP A 191 0.12 8.13 19.39
N LEU A 192 0.79 8.06 18.24
CA LEU A 192 2.19 8.47 18.07
C LEU A 192 2.35 10.00 18.10
N GLU A 193 1.28 10.75 17.85
CA GLU A 193 1.21 12.20 17.93
C GLU A 193 1.57 12.70 19.34
N LYS A 194 1.30 11.92 20.39
CA LYS A 194 1.72 12.22 21.78
C LYS A 194 3.24 12.28 21.96
N LEU A 195 4.00 11.62 21.07
CA LEU A 195 5.47 11.67 21.08
C LEU A 195 6.00 12.94 20.40
N LEU A 196 5.15 13.65 19.65
CA LEU A 196 5.50 14.90 19.01
C LEU A 196 5.48 16.06 20.03
N PRO A 197 6.39 17.02 19.91
CA PRO A 197 6.40 18.17 20.80
C PRO A 197 5.21 19.08 20.50
N GLY A 198 4.46 19.47 21.53
CA GLY A 198 3.33 20.41 21.41
C GLY A 198 3.69 21.81 20.86
N ASN A 199 4.98 22.12 20.70
CA ASN A 199 5.45 23.27 19.95
C ASN A 199 6.18 22.81 18.67
N PRO A 200 5.63 23.05 17.46
CA PRO A 200 6.23 22.63 16.19
C PRO A 200 7.60 23.28 15.89
N ASN A 201 7.95 24.38 16.58
CA ASN A 201 9.28 24.99 16.51
C ASN A 201 10.35 24.26 17.33
N THR A 202 9.97 23.26 18.13
CA THR A 202 10.91 22.46 18.90
C THR A 202 11.71 21.56 17.96
N ARG A 203 12.96 21.93 17.69
CA ARG A 203 13.85 21.27 16.72
C ARG A 203 14.26 19.82 17.06
N ARG A 204 13.70 19.21 18.12
CA ARG A 204 14.28 18.02 18.74
C ARG A 204 13.70 16.68 18.29
N ILE A 205 12.48 16.64 17.77
CA ILE A 205 11.82 15.38 17.38
C ILE A 205 11.40 15.46 15.92
N ARG A 206 11.77 14.43 15.15
CA ARG A 206 11.38 14.22 13.76
C ARG A 206 10.06 13.45 13.75
N ALA A 207 9.11 13.82 12.89
CA ALA A 207 7.78 13.20 12.87
C ALA A 207 7.72 12.03 11.89
N ASP A 208 8.71 11.13 11.95
CA ASP A 208 8.85 9.97 11.05
C ASP A 208 9.35 8.76 11.83
N HIS A 209 8.83 7.57 11.51
CA HIS A 209 9.24 6.26 12.04
C HIS A 209 9.30 6.20 13.58
N LEU A 210 8.27 6.72 14.24
CA LEU A 210 8.18 6.86 15.70
C LEU A 210 7.82 5.56 16.43
N PHE A 211 7.25 4.58 15.72
CA PHE A 211 6.85 3.32 16.34
C PHE A 211 8.06 2.40 16.54
N THR A 212 8.41 2.13 17.80
CA THR A 212 9.54 1.27 18.18
C THR A 212 9.15 -0.16 18.52
N GLY A 213 7.88 -0.52 18.34
CA GLY A 213 7.31 -1.81 18.75
C GLY A 213 6.65 -1.81 20.13
N ASP A 214 6.83 -0.75 20.92
CA ASP A 214 6.18 -0.59 22.22
C ASP A 214 4.72 -0.15 22.04
N LEU A 215 3.79 -0.91 22.62
CA LEU A 215 2.37 -0.58 22.62
C LEU A 215 2.00 0.18 23.90
N ASP A 216 1.26 1.28 23.77
CA ASP A 216 0.70 2.04 24.89
C ASP A 216 -0.56 1.38 25.48
N HIS A 217 -1.18 0.45 24.76
CA HIS A 217 -2.30 -0.37 25.21
C HIS A 217 -2.37 -1.73 24.48
N ARG A 218 -3.31 -2.59 24.88
CA ARG A 218 -3.55 -3.87 24.19
C ARG A 218 -4.46 -3.64 22.99
N VAL A 219 -3.86 -3.60 21.80
CA VAL A 219 -4.58 -3.50 20.53
C VAL A 219 -5.40 -4.77 20.22
N GLN A 220 -6.49 -4.58 19.48
CA GLN A 220 -7.37 -5.62 18.93
C GLN A 220 -6.64 -6.48 17.89
N PRO A 221 -7.10 -7.71 17.63
CA PRO A 221 -6.45 -8.57 16.64
C PRO A 221 -6.53 -7.99 15.22
N GLU A 222 -7.62 -7.29 14.85
CA GLU A 222 -7.74 -6.59 13.57
C GLU A 222 -6.69 -5.49 13.43
N THR A 223 -6.54 -4.65 14.46
CA THR A 223 -5.54 -3.58 14.52
C THR A 223 -4.13 -4.17 14.44
N ARG A 224 -3.83 -5.23 15.19
CA ARG A 224 -2.53 -5.92 15.14
C ARG A 224 -2.21 -6.43 13.75
N ALA A 225 -3.18 -7.08 13.09
CA ALA A 225 -3.01 -7.60 11.74
C ALA A 225 -2.57 -6.49 10.78
N VAL A 226 -3.28 -5.35 10.83
CA VAL A 226 -3.03 -4.22 9.94
C VAL A 226 -1.74 -3.48 10.29
N MET A 227 -1.39 -3.33 11.58
CA MET A 227 -0.08 -2.78 11.98
C MET A 227 1.07 -3.63 11.44
N GLU A 228 1.01 -4.95 11.60
CA GLU A 228 2.04 -5.86 11.08
C GLU A 228 2.12 -5.78 9.55
N TRP A 229 0.98 -5.63 8.88
CA TRP A 229 0.91 -5.48 7.42
C TRP A 229 1.51 -4.16 6.92
N ILE A 230 1.17 -3.03 7.57
CA ILE A 230 1.74 -1.70 7.26
C ILE A 230 3.26 -1.70 7.38
N LEU A 231 3.80 -2.37 8.40
CA LEU A 231 5.24 -2.40 8.66
C LEU A 231 6.00 -3.43 7.81
N ALA A 232 5.30 -4.35 7.14
CA ALA A 232 5.90 -5.45 6.39
C ALA A 232 6.06 -5.15 4.88
N ILE A 233 5.28 -4.22 4.34
CA ILE A 233 5.32 -3.85 2.92
C ILE A 233 5.70 -2.37 2.83
N PRO A 234 6.58 -1.96 1.89
CA PRO A 234 6.98 -0.56 1.75
C PRO A 234 5.89 0.30 1.09
N PHE A 235 4.71 0.38 1.73
CA PHE A 235 3.60 1.20 1.27
C PHE A 235 4.00 2.67 1.12
N VAL A 236 3.66 3.23 -0.04
CA VAL A 236 3.98 4.62 -0.42
C VAL A 236 2.76 5.52 -0.23
N LEU A 237 1.59 5.01 -0.62
CA LEU A 237 0.34 5.75 -0.63
C LEU A 237 -0.80 4.84 -0.19
N SER A 238 -1.73 5.42 0.55
CA SER A 238 -2.93 4.70 0.94
C SER A 238 -4.16 5.58 1.14
N ALA A 239 -5.30 4.91 1.23
CA ALA A 239 -6.52 5.51 1.75
C ALA A 239 -7.34 4.50 2.55
N ASN A 240 -7.96 4.99 3.62
CA ASN A 240 -8.97 4.25 4.36
C ASN A 240 -10.37 4.86 4.13
N PHE A 241 -11.36 4.01 3.90
CA PHE A 241 -12.69 4.43 3.43
C PHE A 241 -13.76 4.26 4.50
N HIS A 242 -14.48 5.35 4.73
CA HIS A 242 -15.48 5.55 5.78
C HIS A 242 -16.84 6.00 5.21
N GLY A 243 -17.83 6.07 6.09
CA GLY A 243 -19.12 6.67 5.79
C GLY A 243 -19.68 7.43 6.98
N GLY A 244 -20.52 8.42 6.69
CA GLY A 244 -21.12 9.30 7.69
C GLY A 244 -20.96 10.77 7.35
N ALA A 245 -19.95 11.11 6.53
CA ALA A 245 -19.77 12.42 5.91
C ALA A 245 -19.46 12.27 4.41
N LEU A 246 -19.23 13.38 3.71
CA LEU A 246 -18.74 13.39 2.32
C LEU A 246 -17.57 14.36 2.21
N VAL A 247 -16.35 13.86 2.42
CA VAL A 247 -15.11 14.65 2.47
C VAL A 247 -13.87 13.77 2.36
N ALA A 248 -12.78 14.30 1.78
CA ALA A 248 -11.45 13.72 1.90
C ALA A 248 -10.70 14.36 3.09
N ASN A 249 -10.56 13.58 4.15
CA ASN A 249 -9.88 13.93 5.40
C ASN A 249 -8.39 13.60 5.32
N TYR A 250 -7.52 14.47 5.85
CA TYR A 250 -6.08 14.27 5.82
C TYR A 250 -5.37 14.63 7.15
N PRO A 251 -4.16 14.08 7.39
CA PRO A 251 -3.42 14.28 8.63
C PRO A 251 -3.12 15.74 9.01
N PHE A 252 -2.93 16.03 10.29
CA PHE A 252 -3.14 15.10 11.42
C PHE A 252 -4.61 15.04 11.84
N ASP A 253 -5.03 13.88 12.32
CA ASP A 253 -6.33 13.57 12.92
C ASP A 253 -6.41 14.02 14.39
N ASN A 254 -5.29 14.04 15.12
CA ASN A 254 -5.26 14.48 16.51
C ASN A 254 -4.67 15.89 16.69
N THR A 255 -5.00 16.56 17.80
CA THR A 255 -4.34 17.82 18.19
C THR A 255 -3.18 17.55 19.14
N LEU A 256 -2.07 18.27 18.96
CA LEU A 256 -0.89 18.14 19.83
C LEU A 256 -1.09 18.74 21.23
N ASP A 257 -2.12 19.57 21.42
CA ASP A 257 -2.42 20.23 22.69
C ASP A 257 -3.67 19.67 23.40
N GLY A 258 -4.25 18.59 22.85
CA GLY A 258 -5.44 17.93 23.40
C GLY A 258 -6.75 18.69 23.20
N THR A 259 -6.77 19.76 22.39
CA THR A 259 -8.01 20.44 22.02
C THR A 259 -8.88 19.60 21.08
N GLN A 260 -10.19 19.83 21.09
CA GLN A 260 -11.13 19.00 20.34
C GLN A 260 -11.24 19.37 18.86
N LYS A 261 -10.95 20.63 18.49
CA LYS A 261 -11.00 21.11 17.11
C LYS A 261 -9.92 22.17 16.89
N ARG A 262 -8.89 21.82 16.14
CA ARG A 262 -7.84 22.74 15.70
C ARG A 262 -7.08 22.15 14.52
N TYR A 263 -6.84 22.99 13.52
CA TYR A 263 -5.95 22.65 12.42
C TYR A 263 -4.58 22.23 12.92
N THR A 264 -4.18 21.00 12.62
CA THR A 264 -2.91 20.42 13.04
C THR A 264 -2.16 19.93 11.81
N ALA A 265 -1.33 20.83 11.26
CA ALA A 265 -0.58 20.58 10.04
C ALA A 265 0.48 19.48 10.25
N SER A 266 0.54 18.52 9.34
CA SER A 266 1.70 17.64 9.23
C SER A 266 2.86 18.33 8.51
N PRO A 267 4.11 17.83 8.62
CA PRO A 267 5.22 18.37 7.84
C PRO A 267 4.96 18.37 6.32
N ASP A 268 4.18 17.43 5.82
CA ASP A 268 3.79 17.27 4.42
C ASP A 268 2.36 17.79 4.12
N ASP A 269 1.85 18.75 4.90
CA ASP A 269 0.50 19.31 4.78
C ASP A 269 0.11 19.66 3.33
N ALA A 270 1.00 20.31 2.58
CA ALA A 270 0.74 20.66 1.18
C ALA A 270 0.59 19.43 0.26
N THR A 271 1.36 18.36 0.50
CA THR A 271 1.25 17.09 -0.23
C THR A 271 -0.06 16.40 0.13
N PHE A 272 -0.42 16.34 1.40
CA PHE A 272 -1.68 15.74 1.84
C PHE A 272 -2.91 16.48 1.32
N ARG A 273 -2.91 17.81 1.34
CA ARG A 273 -3.97 18.62 0.71
C ARG A 273 -4.10 18.30 -0.78
N HIS A 274 -2.97 18.13 -1.49
CA HIS A 274 -2.98 17.72 -2.90
C HIS A 274 -3.60 16.33 -3.08
N LEU A 275 -3.20 15.33 -2.29
CA LEU A 275 -3.75 13.98 -2.35
C LEU A 275 -5.26 13.95 -2.08
N ALA A 276 -5.71 14.65 -1.03
CA ALA A 276 -7.13 14.78 -0.69
C ALA A 276 -7.92 15.47 -1.82
N HIS A 277 -7.37 16.55 -2.39
CA HIS A 277 -7.99 17.23 -3.52
C HIS A 277 -8.08 16.36 -4.76
N VAL A 278 -7.09 15.51 -5.05
CA VAL A 278 -7.16 14.59 -6.19
C VAL A 278 -8.36 13.67 -6.06
N TYR A 279 -8.65 13.15 -4.86
CA TYR A 279 -9.85 12.36 -4.65
C TYR A 279 -11.12 13.20 -4.78
N ALA A 280 -11.19 14.31 -4.03
CA ALA A 280 -12.39 15.14 -3.92
C ALA A 280 -12.81 15.77 -5.27
N SER A 281 -11.86 16.31 -6.03
CA SER A 281 -12.12 16.94 -7.33
C SER A 281 -12.51 15.98 -8.45
N ASN A 282 -12.24 14.67 -8.30
CA ASN A 282 -12.71 13.65 -9.23
C ASN A 282 -14.05 13.04 -8.81
N HIS A 283 -14.55 13.36 -7.61
CA HIS A 283 -15.83 12.90 -7.10
C HIS A 283 -16.89 13.98 -7.28
N PRO A 284 -17.95 13.76 -8.10
CA PRO A 284 -18.84 14.83 -8.55
C PRO A 284 -19.59 15.53 -7.41
N ARG A 285 -20.06 14.79 -6.40
CA ARG A 285 -20.78 15.36 -5.25
C ARG A 285 -19.87 16.05 -4.23
N MET A 286 -18.67 15.50 -4.00
CA MET A 286 -17.68 16.07 -3.08
C MET A 286 -17.11 17.38 -3.65
N GLU A 287 -16.77 17.41 -4.95
CA GLU A 287 -16.36 18.62 -5.67
C GLU A 287 -17.46 19.70 -5.62
N ALA A 288 -18.72 19.31 -5.81
CA ALA A 288 -19.86 20.22 -5.72
C ALA A 288 -20.16 20.73 -4.30
N GLY A 289 -19.46 20.23 -3.28
CA GLY A 289 -19.63 20.61 -1.88
C GLY A 289 -20.93 20.10 -1.25
N GLU A 290 -21.43 18.95 -1.70
CA GLU A 290 -22.54 18.29 -1.01
C GLU A 290 -22.15 17.97 0.44
N SER A 291 -23.02 18.34 1.38
CA SER A 291 -22.77 18.28 2.81
C SER A 291 -23.73 17.33 3.53
N CYS A 292 -23.24 16.72 4.61
CA CYS A 292 -24.02 15.87 5.49
C CYS A 292 -24.40 16.66 6.75
N GLY A 293 -25.64 17.15 6.81
CA GLY A 293 -26.13 17.89 7.98
C GLY A 293 -25.47 19.26 8.10
N SER A 294 -24.72 19.49 9.18
CA SER A 294 -24.06 20.79 9.48
C SER A 294 -22.61 20.87 9.06
N ASP A 295 -22.03 19.77 8.57
CA ASP A 295 -20.65 19.77 8.08
C ASP A 295 -20.58 20.56 6.76
N ASP A 296 -19.64 21.50 6.62
CA ASP A 296 -19.42 22.27 5.39
C ASP A 296 -17.93 22.27 5.05
N PHE A 297 -17.60 21.54 3.98
CA PHE A 297 -16.24 21.40 3.45
C PHE A 297 -16.06 22.08 2.09
N HIS A 298 -17.10 22.75 1.58
CA HIS A 298 -17.06 23.36 0.25
C HIS A 298 -16.00 24.47 0.17
N GLY A 299 -15.79 25.21 1.26
CA GLY A 299 -14.82 26.30 1.33
C GLY A 299 -13.38 25.88 1.03
N ASP A 300 -13.04 24.61 1.27
CA ASP A 300 -11.75 24.01 0.98
C ASP A 300 -11.82 23.00 -0.18
N GLY A 301 -12.90 22.95 -0.97
CA GLY A 301 -13.00 22.08 -2.14
C GLY A 301 -13.20 20.60 -1.81
N GLY A 302 -13.96 20.30 -0.75
CA GLY A 302 -14.34 18.93 -0.39
C GLY A 302 -13.27 18.16 0.40
N ILE A 303 -12.32 18.88 1.02
CA ILE A 303 -11.28 18.29 1.88
C ILE A 303 -11.32 18.88 3.29
N THR A 304 -10.74 18.20 4.26
CA THR A 304 -10.58 18.72 5.62
C THR A 304 -9.35 18.17 6.33
N ASN A 305 -8.69 18.97 7.17
CA ASN A 305 -7.71 18.44 8.11
C ASN A 305 -8.47 17.75 9.26
N GLY A 306 -8.08 16.54 9.65
CA GLY A 306 -8.85 15.75 10.61
C GLY A 306 -9.03 16.44 11.95
N ALA A 307 -7.95 16.91 12.55
CA ALA A 307 -8.01 17.63 13.81
C ALA A 307 -8.80 18.94 13.73
N ALA A 308 -8.87 19.60 12.56
CA ALA A 308 -9.70 20.78 12.34
C ALA A 308 -11.20 20.44 12.35
N TRP A 309 -11.57 19.28 11.79
CA TRP A 309 -12.94 18.79 11.80
C TRP A 309 -13.35 18.31 13.19
N TYR A 310 -12.65 17.32 13.73
CA TYR A 310 -12.70 16.87 15.13
C TYR A 310 -11.50 15.98 15.47
N ALA A 311 -10.91 16.17 16.64
CA ALA A 311 -9.73 15.43 17.05
C ALA A 311 -10.01 13.93 17.24
N VAL A 312 -9.14 13.10 16.65
CA VAL A 312 -9.17 11.64 16.69
C VAL A 312 -7.79 11.14 17.11
N ALA A 313 -7.69 10.60 18.33
CA ALA A 313 -6.48 9.96 18.82
C ALA A 313 -6.49 8.46 18.51
N GLY A 314 -5.32 7.91 18.18
CA GLY A 314 -5.17 6.47 17.92
C GLY A 314 -5.83 6.00 16.62
N GLY A 315 -5.89 6.90 15.62
CA GLY A 315 -6.41 6.60 14.29
C GLY A 315 -5.38 5.87 13.42
N MET A 316 -5.87 5.08 12.46
CA MET A 316 -5.01 4.35 11.52
C MET A 316 -4.26 5.31 10.58
N GLN A 317 -4.90 6.41 10.17
CA GLN A 317 -4.35 7.39 9.24
C GLN A 317 -3.01 7.97 9.73
N ASP A 318 -3.00 8.48 10.96
CA ASP A 318 -1.81 9.09 11.54
C ASP A 318 -0.76 8.04 11.92
N PHE A 319 -1.17 6.81 12.27
CA PHE A 319 -0.25 5.69 12.49
C PHE A 319 0.55 5.37 11.22
N ASN A 320 -0.08 5.29 10.04
CA ASN A 320 0.63 5.04 8.78
C ASN A 320 1.77 6.05 8.58
N TYR A 321 1.45 7.34 8.69
CA TYR A 321 2.39 8.42 8.44
C TYR A 321 3.46 8.55 9.54
N LEU A 322 3.15 8.23 10.80
CA LEU A 322 4.12 8.37 11.89
C LEU A 322 4.94 7.10 12.14
N ALA A 323 4.46 5.92 11.74
CA ALA A 323 5.15 4.64 11.95
C ALA A 323 5.93 4.15 10.72
N SER A 324 5.58 4.60 9.52
CA SER A 324 6.11 4.07 8.25
C SER A 324 6.37 5.17 7.21
N ASN A 325 6.66 4.77 5.97
CA ASN A 325 6.78 5.67 4.81
C ASN A 325 5.42 6.03 4.17
N ASP A 326 4.32 5.41 4.61
CA ASP A 326 3.02 5.46 3.95
C ASP A 326 2.25 6.77 4.21
N PHE A 327 1.75 7.36 3.13
CA PHE A 327 0.86 8.53 3.16
C PHE A 327 -0.60 8.08 3.05
N GLU A 328 -1.27 7.95 4.19
CA GLU A 328 -2.70 7.62 4.22
C GLU A 328 -3.59 8.87 4.30
N ILE A 329 -4.67 8.89 3.52
CA ILE A 329 -5.81 9.80 3.72
C ILE A 329 -7.07 9.02 4.11
N THR A 330 -7.99 9.66 4.81
CA THR A 330 -9.29 9.08 5.17
C THR A 330 -10.35 9.65 4.23
N VAL A 331 -11.15 8.80 3.59
CA VAL A 331 -12.19 9.23 2.64
C VAL A 331 -13.57 8.87 3.19
N GLU A 332 -14.36 9.89 3.49
CA GLU A 332 -15.77 9.77 3.85
C GLU A 332 -16.61 9.78 2.57
N LEU A 333 -17.22 8.62 2.24
CA LEU A 333 -17.81 8.35 0.92
C LEU A 333 -19.26 8.85 0.75
N GLY A 334 -19.92 9.26 1.84
CA GLY A 334 -21.29 9.73 1.80
C GLY A 334 -21.99 9.68 3.16
N CYS A 335 -23.08 10.45 3.27
CA CYS A 335 -23.82 10.60 4.53
C CYS A 335 -24.47 9.30 5.02
N SER A 336 -24.88 8.43 4.10
CA SER A 336 -25.48 7.15 4.45
C SER A 336 -24.38 6.12 4.69
N LYS A 337 -24.12 5.78 5.95
CA LYS A 337 -23.14 4.74 6.33
C LYS A 337 -23.43 3.39 5.67
N TYR A 338 -24.70 3.02 5.59
CA TYR A 338 -25.18 1.77 5.00
C TYR A 338 -26.22 2.07 3.90
N PRO A 339 -25.79 2.52 2.71
CA PRO A 339 -26.71 2.85 1.62
C PRO A 339 -27.40 1.59 1.08
N PRO A 340 -28.65 1.67 0.57
CA PRO A 340 -29.34 0.50 0.03
C PRO A 340 -28.67 -0.02 -1.26
N PRO A 341 -28.82 -1.31 -1.61
CA PRO A 341 -28.20 -1.91 -2.80
C PRO A 341 -28.46 -1.14 -4.10
N SER A 342 -29.64 -0.53 -4.24
CA SER A 342 -30.05 0.24 -5.41
C SER A 342 -29.22 1.51 -5.65
N LYS A 343 -28.41 1.94 -4.68
CA LYS A 343 -27.51 3.09 -4.80
C LYS A 343 -26.08 2.73 -5.13
N LEU A 344 -25.65 1.49 -4.86
CA LEU A 344 -24.24 1.07 -4.95
C LEU A 344 -23.62 1.33 -6.33
N GLU A 345 -24.35 1.07 -7.42
CA GLU A 345 -23.83 1.34 -8.76
C GLU A 345 -23.66 2.85 -9.03
N THR A 346 -24.56 3.70 -8.52
CA THR A 346 -24.39 5.16 -8.65
C THR A 346 -23.18 5.63 -7.84
N GLU A 347 -23.05 5.16 -6.60
CA GLU A 347 -21.90 5.49 -5.76
C GLU A 347 -20.57 5.00 -6.37
N TRP A 348 -20.57 3.85 -7.04
CA TRP A 348 -19.43 3.37 -7.80
C TRP A 348 -19.05 4.32 -8.94
N GLN A 349 -20.02 4.79 -9.73
CA GLN A 349 -19.71 5.74 -10.81
C GLN A 349 -19.15 7.06 -10.28
N ASP A 350 -19.62 7.53 -9.12
CA ASP A 350 -19.12 8.74 -8.47
C ASP A 350 -17.66 8.60 -7.97
N ASN A 351 -17.24 7.38 -7.57
CA ASN A 351 -15.94 7.14 -6.93
C ASN A 351 -14.87 6.53 -7.85
N LYS A 352 -15.26 5.85 -8.93
CA LYS A 352 -14.35 5.12 -9.83
C LYS A 352 -13.18 5.97 -10.31
N GLN A 353 -13.44 7.19 -10.76
CA GLN A 353 -12.36 8.06 -11.25
C GLN A 353 -11.47 8.55 -10.11
N SER A 354 -12.03 8.84 -8.93
CA SER A 354 -11.26 9.23 -7.75
C SER A 354 -10.31 8.12 -7.28
N LEU A 355 -10.76 6.86 -7.24
CA LEU A 355 -9.92 5.71 -6.90
C LEU A 355 -8.74 5.55 -7.87
N LEU A 356 -9.00 5.61 -9.19
CA LEU A 356 -7.94 5.55 -10.21
C LEU A 356 -6.98 6.73 -10.10
N SER A 357 -7.50 7.95 -9.99
CA SER A 357 -6.70 9.18 -9.92
C SER A 357 -5.82 9.20 -8.68
N LEU A 358 -6.33 8.72 -7.54
CA LEU A 358 -5.57 8.60 -6.30
C LEU A 358 -4.49 7.51 -6.43
N THR A 359 -4.78 6.35 -6.99
CA THR A 359 -3.76 5.28 -7.18
C THR A 359 -2.57 5.80 -8.00
N TRP A 360 -2.83 6.58 -9.06
CA TRP A 360 -1.78 7.24 -9.83
C TRP A 360 -0.94 8.24 -9.04
N GLN A 361 -1.38 8.71 -7.85
CA GLN A 361 -0.57 9.60 -7.02
C GLN A 361 0.62 8.90 -6.37
N ALA A 362 0.67 7.56 -6.33
CA ALA A 362 1.87 6.84 -5.88
C ALA A 362 3.11 7.11 -6.77
N HIS A 363 2.87 7.66 -7.97
CA HIS A 363 3.87 7.99 -8.97
C HIS A 363 4.28 9.47 -9.00
N ILE A 364 3.93 10.27 -7.99
CA ILE A 364 4.38 11.67 -7.92
C ILE A 364 5.68 11.81 -7.12
N GLY A 365 6.36 12.95 -7.29
CA GLY A 365 7.57 13.27 -6.55
C GLY A 365 8.81 12.59 -7.12
N ILE A 366 9.57 11.92 -6.26
CA ILE A 366 10.83 11.26 -6.60
C ILE A 366 10.85 9.82 -6.07
N LYS A 367 11.61 8.96 -6.74
CA LYS A 367 11.95 7.61 -6.26
C LYS A 367 13.40 7.28 -6.59
N GLY A 368 14.00 6.27 -6.00
CA GLY A 368 15.34 5.84 -6.40
C GLY A 368 15.98 4.84 -5.45
N ILE A 369 17.25 4.53 -5.71
CA ILE A 369 18.02 3.55 -4.95
C ILE A 369 19.23 4.23 -4.30
N VAL A 370 19.50 3.88 -3.05
CA VAL A 370 20.68 4.30 -2.28
C VAL A 370 21.62 3.11 -2.13
N THR A 371 22.84 3.26 -2.64
CA THR A 371 23.86 2.21 -2.62
C THR A 371 25.16 2.68 -1.96
N ASP A 372 25.94 1.74 -1.44
CA ASP A 372 27.33 1.97 -1.07
C ASP A 372 28.18 2.09 -2.34
N ASN A 373 28.84 3.23 -2.52
CA ASN A 373 29.70 3.52 -3.67
C ASN A 373 30.93 2.58 -3.81
N LEU A 374 31.29 1.83 -2.76
CA LEU A 374 32.40 0.89 -2.79
C LEU A 374 31.94 -0.56 -2.99
N ALA A 375 30.98 -1.00 -2.18
CA ALA A 375 30.49 -2.37 -2.23
C ALA A 375 29.44 -2.60 -3.34
N GLY A 376 28.79 -1.53 -3.81
CA GLY A 376 27.65 -1.60 -4.73
C GLY A 376 26.36 -2.13 -4.08
N MET A 377 26.39 -2.39 -2.76
CA MET A 377 25.27 -2.97 -2.02
C MET A 377 24.23 -1.91 -1.65
N PRO A 378 22.94 -2.28 -1.53
CA PRO A 378 21.91 -1.44 -0.93
C PRO A 378 22.29 -0.88 0.43
N VAL A 379 21.89 0.36 0.69
CA VAL A 379 21.96 0.98 2.03
C VAL A 379 20.57 1.00 2.62
N ILE A 380 20.32 0.08 3.56
CA ILE A 380 19.04 -0.09 4.27
C ILE A 380 18.89 1.02 5.32
N ASP A 381 17.65 1.50 5.55
CA ASP A 381 17.26 2.62 6.41
C ASP A 381 18.15 3.87 6.30
N ALA A 382 18.54 4.24 5.07
CA ALA A 382 19.09 5.55 4.79
C ALA A 382 17.94 6.58 4.84
N ALA A 383 18.14 7.66 5.58
CA ALA A 383 17.18 8.74 5.69
C ALA A 383 17.24 9.64 4.45
N VAL A 384 16.11 9.80 3.78
CA VAL A 384 15.92 10.72 2.65
C VAL A 384 15.24 11.99 3.16
N GLU A 385 16.06 13.01 3.42
CA GLU A 385 15.66 14.30 3.97
C GLU A 385 15.36 15.29 2.82
N VAL A 386 14.22 15.98 2.88
CA VAL A 386 13.80 16.92 1.82
C VAL A 386 13.74 18.36 2.32
N PHE A 387 14.31 19.27 1.56
CA PHE A 387 14.23 20.72 1.78
C PHE A 387 13.51 21.36 0.59
N ASN A 388 12.36 21.99 0.84
CA ASN A 388 11.64 22.73 -0.19
C ASN A 388 12.33 24.09 -0.42
N ILE A 389 12.84 24.29 -1.63
CA ILE A 389 13.53 25.51 -2.06
C ILE A 389 12.74 26.28 -3.14
N THR A 390 11.49 25.90 -3.41
CA THR A 390 10.64 26.52 -4.45
C THR A 390 10.50 28.03 -4.28
N GLY A 391 10.37 28.50 -3.02
CA GLY A 391 10.29 29.93 -2.65
C GLY A 391 11.64 30.60 -2.32
N GLY A 392 12.77 29.95 -2.61
CA GLY A 392 14.13 30.47 -2.37
C GLY A 392 14.72 30.09 -1.01
N GLN A 393 14.04 30.37 0.11
CA GLN A 393 14.53 29.90 1.42
C GLN A 393 14.22 28.42 1.59
N GLY A 394 15.26 27.60 1.74
CA GLY A 394 15.13 26.16 1.98
C GLY A 394 14.44 25.87 3.32
N GLN A 395 13.23 25.36 3.27
CA GLN A 395 12.49 24.90 4.44
C GLN A 395 12.54 23.37 4.53
N PRO A 396 13.01 22.80 5.65
CA PRO A 396 13.01 21.35 5.81
C PRO A 396 11.57 20.84 5.93
N ILE A 397 11.23 19.82 5.15
CA ILE A 397 10.05 18.98 5.40
C ILE A 397 10.47 18.00 6.49
N ARG A 398 9.93 18.18 7.70
CA ARG A 398 10.37 17.47 8.91
C ARG A 398 9.74 16.08 9.08
N HIS A 399 9.74 15.34 8.00
CA HIS A 399 9.33 13.95 7.94
C HIS A 399 10.15 13.31 6.81
N ASN A 400 11.06 12.41 7.18
CA ASN A 400 11.90 11.70 6.22
C ASN A 400 11.25 10.38 5.84
N VAL A 401 11.54 9.93 4.63
CA VAL A 401 11.34 8.52 4.27
C VAL A 401 12.64 7.75 4.46
N LEU A 402 12.52 6.48 4.82
CA LEU A 402 13.65 5.56 4.94
C LEU A 402 13.71 4.64 3.74
N THR A 403 14.92 4.24 3.35
CA THR A 403 15.08 3.19 2.36
C THR A 403 14.75 1.82 2.92
N ASP A 404 14.18 0.96 2.08
CA ASP A 404 13.84 -0.43 2.40
C ASP A 404 15.07 -1.37 2.40
N GLU A 405 14.85 -2.68 2.50
CA GLU A 405 15.91 -3.69 2.45
C GLU A 405 16.68 -3.76 1.11
N HIS A 406 16.09 -3.26 0.02
CA HIS A 406 16.68 -3.14 -1.31
C HIS A 406 17.36 -1.78 -1.53
N GLY A 407 17.31 -0.89 -0.52
CA GLY A 407 17.88 0.45 -0.59
C GLY A 407 17.01 1.42 -1.38
N GLU A 408 15.77 1.03 -1.67
CA GLU A 408 14.80 1.77 -2.48
C GLU A 408 14.05 2.79 -1.63
N TYR A 409 13.63 3.88 -2.24
CA TYR A 409 12.76 4.86 -1.59
C TYR A 409 11.80 5.49 -2.59
N TRP A 410 10.64 5.89 -2.07
CA TRP A 410 9.66 6.72 -2.76
C TRP A 410 9.33 7.90 -1.87
N ARG A 411 9.31 9.11 -2.45
CA ARG A 411 9.05 10.34 -1.72
C ARG A 411 8.05 11.18 -2.49
N LEU A 412 6.79 11.13 -2.03
CA LEU A 412 5.70 11.92 -2.59
C LEU A 412 5.97 13.41 -2.38
N LEU A 413 6.01 14.16 -3.47
CA LEU A 413 6.23 15.60 -3.48
C LEU A 413 5.35 16.23 -4.56
N ILE A 414 4.77 17.38 -4.26
CA ILE A 414 4.08 18.21 -5.24
C ILE A 414 5.08 18.95 -6.14
N PRO A 415 4.67 19.50 -7.30
CA PRO A 415 5.57 20.22 -8.19
C PRO A 415 6.31 21.36 -7.47
N GLY A 416 7.62 21.44 -7.68
CA GLY A 416 8.47 22.37 -6.94
C GLY A 416 9.96 22.08 -7.12
N ASN A 417 10.78 22.91 -6.50
CA ASN A 417 12.24 22.72 -6.44
C ASN A 417 12.61 22.26 -5.03
N TYR A 418 13.45 21.22 -4.95
CA TYR A 418 13.85 20.60 -3.70
C TYR A 418 15.36 20.35 -3.67
N THR A 419 15.94 20.42 -2.47
CA THR A 419 17.22 19.77 -2.17
C THR A 419 16.91 18.48 -1.42
N VAL A 420 17.44 17.36 -1.91
CA VAL A 420 17.29 16.04 -1.31
C VAL A 420 18.63 15.64 -0.75
N ARG A 421 18.69 15.40 0.57
CA ARG A 421 19.85 14.90 1.28
C ARG A 421 19.60 13.46 1.70
N VAL A 422 20.54 12.57 1.39
CA VAL A 422 20.50 11.18 1.89
C VAL A 422 21.60 10.99 2.93
N SER A 423 21.25 10.45 4.09
CA SER A 423 22.17 10.21 5.20
C SER A 423 21.95 8.84 5.86
N LYS A 424 23.06 8.18 6.24
CA LYS A 424 23.08 6.95 7.05
C LYS A 424 24.31 6.99 7.95
N ASP A 425 24.18 6.50 9.17
CA ASP A 425 25.32 6.35 10.07
C ASP A 425 26.42 5.47 9.45
N GLY A 426 27.67 5.90 9.62
CA GLY A 426 28.82 5.28 8.94
C GLY A 426 29.09 5.79 7.52
N PHE A 427 28.19 6.57 6.90
CA PHE A 427 28.36 7.11 5.55
C PHE A 427 28.46 8.64 5.51
N VAL A 428 29.18 9.17 4.52
CA VAL A 428 29.19 10.60 4.19
C VAL A 428 27.87 10.94 3.49
N PRO A 429 27.06 11.89 4.02
CA PRO A 429 25.81 12.29 3.38
C PRO A 429 26.02 12.82 1.96
N GLN A 430 25.02 12.64 1.10
CA GLN A 430 24.99 13.22 -0.24
C GLN A 430 23.77 14.08 -0.45
N GLU A 431 23.90 15.09 -1.31
CA GLU A 431 22.84 16.04 -1.63
C GLU A 431 22.71 16.25 -3.12
N LYS A 432 21.48 16.37 -3.60
CA LYS A 432 21.15 16.73 -4.99
C LYS A 432 19.98 17.71 -5.01
N ASN A 433 20.02 18.65 -5.94
CA ASN A 433 18.87 19.52 -6.24
C ASN A 433 18.03 18.88 -7.34
N VAL A 434 16.72 18.97 -7.22
CA VAL A 434 15.76 18.37 -8.15
C VAL A 434 14.57 19.30 -8.37
N THR A 435 14.03 19.28 -9.59
CA THR A 435 12.78 19.96 -9.95
C THR A 435 11.71 18.91 -10.22
N VAL A 436 10.72 18.82 -9.35
CA VAL A 436 9.57 17.92 -9.46
C VAL A 436 8.50 18.60 -10.32
N VAL A 437 7.96 17.87 -11.30
CA VAL A 437 6.95 18.37 -12.25
C VAL A 437 5.63 17.59 -12.19
N ASN A 438 5.69 16.28 -11.87
CA ASN A 438 4.53 15.36 -11.81
C ASN A 438 3.68 15.35 -13.08
N LYS A 439 4.21 14.75 -14.15
CA LYS A 439 3.42 14.57 -15.38
C LYS A 439 2.29 13.56 -15.11
N PRO A 440 1.06 13.78 -15.62
CA PRO A 440 -0.05 12.85 -15.39
C PRO A 440 0.24 11.46 -15.93
N LYS A 441 -0.09 10.42 -15.13
CA LYS A 441 0.03 9.00 -15.51
C LYS A 441 1.44 8.60 -15.99
N THR A 442 2.48 9.13 -15.34
CA THR A 442 3.87 8.77 -15.56
C THR A 442 4.54 8.50 -14.22
N GLU A 443 5.55 7.65 -14.20
CA GLU A 443 6.33 7.35 -13.00
C GLU A 443 7.01 8.59 -12.37
N ALA A 444 7.27 8.48 -11.06
CA ALA A 444 8.04 9.45 -10.30
C ALA A 444 9.46 9.61 -10.85
N MET A 445 10.06 10.79 -10.63
CA MET A 445 11.41 11.05 -11.12
C MET A 445 12.45 10.20 -10.38
N ARG A 446 13.22 9.40 -11.13
CA ARG A 446 14.32 8.60 -10.56
C ARG A 446 15.48 9.48 -10.11
N LEU A 447 15.91 9.35 -8.86
CA LEU A 447 17.00 10.08 -8.23
C LEU A 447 17.83 9.17 -7.31
N ASP A 448 18.81 8.47 -7.88
CA ASP A 448 19.64 7.52 -7.12
C ASP A 448 20.76 8.20 -6.34
N PHE A 449 21.26 7.58 -5.26
CA PHE A 449 22.38 8.07 -4.46
C PHE A 449 23.43 6.98 -4.22
N GLN A 450 24.70 7.39 -4.16
CA GLN A 450 25.83 6.50 -3.90
C GLN A 450 26.62 7.01 -2.70
N LEU A 451 26.33 6.50 -1.51
CA LEU A 451 26.95 6.96 -0.28
C LEU A 451 28.37 6.40 -0.14
N LYS A 452 29.28 7.20 0.43
CA LYS A 452 30.67 6.79 0.67
C LYS A 452 30.87 6.43 2.14
N PRO A 453 31.40 5.24 2.48
CA PRO A 453 31.74 4.92 3.85
C PRO A 453 32.76 5.92 4.44
N LYS A 454 32.50 6.40 5.66
CA LYS A 454 33.40 7.32 6.38
C LYS A 454 34.77 6.69 6.62
N VAL A 455 34.82 5.38 6.91
CA VAL A 455 36.08 4.64 7.13
C VAL A 455 36.97 4.64 5.89
N ALA A 456 36.39 4.43 4.71
CA ALA A 456 37.14 4.49 3.46
C ALA A 456 37.65 5.89 3.15
N THR A 457 36.88 6.92 3.51
CA THR A 457 37.31 8.32 3.42
C THR A 457 38.50 8.58 4.34
N ALA A 458 38.45 8.11 5.59
CA ALA A 458 39.54 8.21 6.55
C ALA A 458 40.80 7.45 6.08
N MET A 459 40.67 6.22 5.58
CA MET A 459 41.78 5.45 5.02
C MET A 459 42.44 6.15 3.84
N LYS A 460 41.65 6.75 2.93
CA LYS A 460 42.20 7.54 1.81
C LYS A 460 42.99 8.75 2.29
N MET A 461 42.51 9.44 3.34
CA MET A 461 43.24 10.57 3.93
C MET A 461 44.56 10.12 4.58
N VAL A 462 44.57 8.96 5.26
CA VAL A 462 45.79 8.37 5.82
C VAL A 462 46.80 8.03 4.71
N LEU A 463 46.37 7.31 3.66
CA LEU A 463 47.23 6.96 2.53
C LEU A 463 47.77 8.20 1.79
N GLN A 464 46.96 9.25 1.64
CA GLN A 464 47.41 10.51 1.06
C GLN A 464 48.44 11.23 1.94
N ALA A 465 48.26 11.21 3.27
CA ALA A 465 49.23 11.76 4.21
C ALA A 465 50.55 10.99 4.19
N GLU A 466 50.50 9.65 4.13
CA GLU A 466 51.68 8.80 3.99
C GLU A 466 52.43 9.08 2.68
N ASN A 467 51.72 9.20 1.56
CA ASN A 467 52.33 9.55 0.28
C ASN A 467 52.97 10.95 0.31
N PHE A 468 52.30 11.94 0.90
CA PHE A 468 52.85 13.29 1.04
C PHE A 468 54.10 13.32 1.95
N LEU A 469 54.12 12.51 3.01
CA LEU A 469 55.31 12.34 3.87
C LEU A 469 56.44 11.63 3.13
N ASN A 470 56.14 10.60 2.34
CA ASN A 470 57.12 9.86 1.56
C ASN A 470 57.73 10.73 0.45
N GLU A 471 56.94 11.50 -0.29
CA GLU A 471 57.44 12.45 -1.31
C GLU A 471 58.35 13.53 -0.70
N ASN A 472 57.99 14.06 0.48
CA ASN A 472 58.81 15.04 1.19
C ASN A 472 60.08 14.43 1.82
N SER A 473 60.06 13.15 2.16
CA SER A 473 61.24 12.44 2.66
C SER A 473 62.26 12.17 1.55
N GLN A 474 61.80 11.92 0.32
CA GLN A 474 62.66 11.76 -0.85
C GLN A 474 63.23 13.10 -1.35
N ALA A 475 62.51 14.22 -1.16
CA ALA A 475 62.99 15.56 -1.48
C ALA A 475 64.05 16.12 -0.49
N ARG A 476 64.36 15.42 0.61
CA ARG A 476 65.31 15.82 1.66
C ARG A 476 66.53 14.91 1.79
N LEU A 477 66.94 14.23 0.73
CA LEU A 477 68.30 13.70 0.65
C LEU A 477 69.16 14.72 -0.11
N PRO A 478 70.00 15.54 0.56
CA PRO A 478 71.04 16.26 -0.13
C PRO A 478 71.93 15.22 -0.80
N SER A 479 72.22 15.39 -2.09
CA SER A 479 73.33 14.67 -2.71
C SER A 479 74.59 14.93 -1.86
N LEU A 480 75.27 13.84 -1.48
CA LEU A 480 76.55 13.92 -0.79
C LEU A 480 77.50 14.82 -1.61
N PRO A 481 78.17 15.81 -1.00
CA PRO A 481 79.13 16.65 -1.70
C PRO A 481 80.23 15.79 -2.34
N GLU A 482 80.59 16.12 -3.59
CA GLU A 482 81.59 15.44 -4.46
C GLU A 482 83.01 15.29 -3.86
N TYR A 483 83.27 15.76 -2.64
CA TYR A 483 84.58 15.69 -2.00
C TYR A 483 84.89 14.34 -1.32
N MET A 484 83.91 13.45 -1.11
CA MET A 484 84.16 12.14 -0.45
C MET A 484 84.52 10.99 -1.41
N GLN A 485 84.88 11.24 -2.67
CA GLN A 485 85.27 10.20 -3.65
C GLN A 485 86.79 10.04 -3.87
N GLN A 486 87.64 10.61 -3.01
CA GLN A 486 89.08 10.35 -3.05
C GLN A 486 89.61 10.07 -1.66
N HIS A 487 89.73 8.79 -1.31
CA HIS A 487 90.95 8.16 -0.79
C HIS A 487 90.72 6.67 -0.50
N ASP A 488 91.62 5.88 -1.09
CA ASP A 488 91.91 4.43 -0.99
C ASP A 488 90.90 3.40 -1.54
#